data_AF-A0A420HHX2-F1
#
_entry.id   AF-A0A420HHX2-F1
#
_cell.length_a   1.000
_cell.length_b   1.000
_cell.length_c   1.000
_cell.angle_alpha   90.00
_cell.angle_beta   90.00
_cell.angle_gamma   90.00
#
_symmetry.space_group_name_H-M   'P 1'
#
loop_
_entity.id
_entity.type
_entity.pdbx_description
1 polymer ?
#
loop_
_entity_poly.entity_id
_entity_poly.type
_entity_poly.pdbx_seq_one_letter_code
_entity_poly.pdbx_strand_id
1 'polypeptide(L)'
;MENDSDSGISPDQEIDFCTFGMLIIDEIQYPPPRLPVSNILGGAGTYAAVGARLFSPPPLSKRICWVVDAGSDFPSKLTSLIQSWETSVLLRKNPSRLTTRGINTYDANEKRDFKYSTPKLRIDVSDIESHPALLLSKSFHIICSPSRCISTVTNLLQARKRLCPLTPKPIIVWEPVPDSCISSELLNLTNCLPYIDVCSPNHTELLNFFSESSTDHSDADPSNESPDTNAIEEACEQLLAAMPLQTYALVIRCGENGVYLAKNGGRSRRPSISGRVRKKRPANHARGGLTPDVDMAELFAGFDADADRGPISIDPGTSLWLPAYFENQKKGISRETSGVKSALVSRSNSTTNKNSVLAETSISIQDSSRVVDPTGAGNSFLGALTVALAREKVLEEAVCWGSVAASFIVEQIGTPLCTKLDKVQGLTSNYGSNHANPTGSVVEAEEETWNNESVPERLEKYLRRVQRCKISE
;
A
#
# COMPACT_ATOMS: atom_id res chain seq x y z
N MET A 1 0.73 28.32 23.72
CA MET A 1 0.31 26.95 24.08
C MET A 1 -1.21 26.95 24.07
N GLU A 2 -1.80 26.93 22.88
CA GLU A 2 -3.23 26.60 22.77
C GLU A 2 -3.32 25.07 22.92
N ASN A 3 -4.23 24.63 23.78
CA ASN A 3 -4.37 23.24 24.16
C ASN A 3 -4.64 22.34 22.94
N ASP A 4 -3.84 21.28 22.83
CA ASP A 4 -3.97 20.14 21.90
C ASP A 4 -5.24 19.28 22.16
N SER A 5 -6.24 19.85 22.84
CA SER A 5 -7.38 19.13 23.42
C SER A 5 -8.60 19.01 22.51
N ASP A 6 -8.48 19.33 21.22
CA ASP A 6 -9.59 19.27 20.26
C ASP A 6 -9.19 18.59 18.95
N SER A 7 -8.39 17.51 19.02
CA SER A 7 -8.13 16.66 17.85
C SER A 7 -9.40 15.94 17.35
N GLY A 8 -10.45 15.89 18.17
CA GLY A 8 -11.69 15.17 17.88
C GLY A 8 -11.51 13.63 17.84
N ILE A 9 -10.33 13.13 18.23
CA ILE A 9 -9.99 11.71 18.23
C ILE A 9 -10.14 11.19 19.67
N SER A 10 -11.04 10.23 19.88
CA SER A 10 -11.20 9.63 21.20
C SER A 10 -9.94 8.85 21.60
N PRO A 11 -9.47 8.93 22.86
CA PRO A 11 -8.32 8.14 23.33
C PRO A 11 -8.50 6.62 23.17
N ASP A 12 -9.75 6.15 23.23
CA ASP A 12 -10.12 4.74 23.09
C ASP A 12 -10.49 4.35 21.66
N GLN A 13 -10.30 5.26 20.70
CA GLN A 13 -10.64 5.00 19.31
C GLN A 13 -9.71 3.93 18.72
N GLU A 14 -10.30 2.92 18.11
CA GLU A 14 -9.54 1.90 17.39
C GLU A 14 -9.02 2.45 16.06
N ILE A 15 -7.69 2.41 15.88
CA ILE A 15 -7.03 2.87 14.65
C ILE A 15 -6.39 1.67 13.95
N ASP A 16 -6.79 1.43 12.70
CA ASP A 16 -6.23 0.37 11.87
C ASP A 16 -4.89 0.82 11.24
N PHE A 17 -4.80 2.10 10.84
CA PHE A 17 -3.69 2.65 10.06
C PHE A 17 -3.22 4.00 10.60
N CYS A 18 -1.89 4.17 10.73
CA CYS A 18 -1.23 5.45 10.95
C CYS A 18 -0.04 5.62 9.99
N THR A 19 0.30 6.84 9.60
CA THR A 19 1.51 7.09 8.80
C THR A 19 2.42 8.16 9.41
N PHE A 20 3.74 7.95 9.29
CA PHE A 20 4.78 8.93 9.57
C PHE A 20 5.20 9.73 8.32
N GLY A 21 4.53 9.52 7.18
CA GLY A 21 4.69 10.35 6.00
C GLY A 21 4.15 11.76 6.25
N MET A 22 4.79 12.76 5.65
CA MET A 22 4.34 14.16 5.73
C MET A 22 3.39 14.52 4.59
N LEU A 23 2.49 15.46 4.86
CA LEU A 23 1.80 16.21 3.83
C LEU A 23 2.76 17.26 3.23
N ILE A 24 2.68 17.43 1.92
CA ILE A 24 3.37 18.48 1.17
C ILE A 24 2.34 19.16 0.30
N ILE A 25 2.42 20.48 0.15
CA ILE A 25 1.67 21.18 -0.90
C ILE A 25 2.59 21.32 -2.11
N ASP A 26 2.25 20.60 -3.17
CA ASP A 26 3.04 20.55 -4.39
C ASP A 26 2.64 21.67 -5.36
N GLU A 27 3.66 22.15 -6.07
CA GLU A 27 3.56 22.95 -7.28
C GLU A 27 4.15 22.13 -8.43
N ILE A 28 3.51 22.15 -9.58
CA ILE A 28 3.97 21.51 -10.80
C ILE A 28 4.29 22.58 -11.83
N GLN A 29 5.55 22.62 -12.25
CA GLN A 29 6.05 23.54 -13.25
C GLN A 29 6.30 22.77 -14.54
N TYR A 30 5.58 23.17 -15.58
CA TYR A 30 5.72 22.61 -16.92
C TYR A 30 6.54 23.55 -17.81
N PRO A 31 7.24 23.03 -18.83
CA PRO A 31 7.80 23.86 -19.88
C PRO A 31 6.68 24.67 -20.56
N PRO A 32 6.95 25.94 -20.95
CA PRO A 32 6.01 26.71 -21.75
C PRO A 32 5.59 25.94 -23.01
N PRO A 33 4.31 26.02 -23.44
CA PRO A 33 3.29 26.99 -23.03
C PRO A 33 2.37 26.53 -21.89
N ARG A 34 2.57 25.33 -21.32
CA ARG A 34 1.68 24.80 -20.28
C ARG A 34 1.86 25.59 -18.98
N LEU A 35 0.75 26.08 -18.43
CA LEU A 35 0.78 26.86 -17.20
C LEU A 35 1.11 25.99 -15.98
N PRO A 36 1.85 26.52 -14.99
CA PRO A 36 2.07 25.84 -13.72
C PRO A 36 0.77 25.56 -12.99
N VAL A 37 0.76 24.47 -12.21
CA VAL A 37 -0.36 24.09 -11.36
C VAL A 37 0.11 24.18 -9.91
N SER A 38 -0.61 24.91 -9.06
CA SER A 38 -0.23 25.14 -7.67
C SER A 38 -1.29 24.62 -6.69
N ASN A 39 -0.88 24.49 -5.42
CA ASN A 39 -1.73 24.01 -4.33
C ASN A 39 -2.28 22.59 -4.56
N ILE A 40 -1.46 21.72 -5.17
CA ILE A 40 -1.75 20.30 -5.28
C ILE A 40 -1.47 19.65 -3.93
N LEU A 41 -2.45 18.90 -3.42
CA LEU A 41 -2.26 18.14 -2.20
C LEU A 41 -1.37 16.94 -2.49
N GLY A 42 -0.22 16.88 -1.85
CA GLY A 42 0.79 15.85 -2.08
C GLY A 42 1.50 15.42 -0.80
N GLY A 43 2.69 14.85 -0.98
CA GLY A 43 3.45 14.24 0.11
C GLY A 43 2.99 12.83 0.48
N ALA A 44 3.94 12.05 0.98
CA ALA A 44 3.76 10.64 1.29
C ALA A 44 2.63 10.36 2.29
N GLY A 45 2.49 11.23 3.31
CA GLY A 45 1.45 11.08 4.33
C GLY A 45 0.05 11.18 3.74
N THR A 46 -0.17 12.17 2.88
CA THR A 46 -1.44 12.37 2.16
C THR A 46 -1.79 11.15 1.31
N TYR A 47 -0.86 10.72 0.46
CA TYR A 47 -1.13 9.63 -0.47
C TYR A 47 -1.35 8.29 0.25
N ALA A 48 -0.58 8.01 1.31
CA ALA A 48 -0.80 6.83 2.14
C ALA A 48 -2.15 6.88 2.88
N ALA A 49 -2.54 8.05 3.41
CA ALA A 49 -3.84 8.21 4.05
C ALA A 49 -5.01 8.01 3.08
N VAL A 50 -4.97 8.61 1.88
CA VAL A 50 -6.02 8.42 0.88
C VAL A 50 -6.06 6.98 0.35
N GLY A 51 -4.91 6.33 0.17
CA GLY A 51 -4.82 4.92 -0.20
C GLY A 51 -5.52 4.00 0.81
N ALA A 52 -5.27 4.21 2.10
CA ALA A 52 -5.97 3.48 3.16
C ALA A 52 -7.46 3.84 3.25
N ARG A 53 -7.80 5.11 2.95
CA ARG A 53 -9.17 5.62 2.99
C ARG A 53 -10.07 5.08 1.87
N LEU A 54 -9.52 4.79 0.69
CA LEU A 54 -10.26 4.17 -0.42
C LEU A 54 -10.98 2.87 0.01
N PHE A 55 -10.35 2.10 0.90
CA PHE A 55 -10.91 0.85 1.44
C PHE A 55 -11.55 1.01 2.82
N SER A 56 -11.81 2.23 3.26
CA SER A 56 -12.33 2.54 4.59
C SER A 56 -13.42 3.61 4.49
N PRO A 57 -14.58 3.29 3.86
CA PRO A 57 -15.72 4.21 3.84
C PRO A 57 -16.22 4.50 5.26
N PRO A 58 -16.96 5.60 5.50
CA PRO A 58 -17.50 5.89 6.82
C PRO A 58 -18.40 4.72 7.31
N PRO A 59 -18.34 4.35 8.61
CA PRO A 59 -17.55 4.97 9.68
C PRO A 59 -16.10 4.47 9.79
N LEU A 60 -15.68 3.48 8.99
CA LEU A 60 -14.31 2.93 9.02
C LEU A 60 -13.24 3.96 8.66
N SER A 61 -13.63 5.04 7.97
CA SER A 61 -12.76 6.19 7.69
C SER A 61 -12.06 6.73 8.94
N LYS A 62 -12.74 6.70 10.09
CA LYS A 62 -12.19 7.14 11.37
C LYS A 62 -11.04 6.25 11.85
N ARG A 63 -10.94 5.01 11.40
CA ARG A 63 -9.81 4.11 11.73
C ARG A 63 -8.52 4.44 10.97
N ILE A 64 -8.53 5.48 10.13
CA ILE A 64 -7.39 5.96 9.36
C ILE A 64 -6.87 7.25 10.01
N CYS A 65 -5.63 7.21 10.47
CA CYS A 65 -4.98 8.34 11.11
C CYS A 65 -3.71 8.77 10.36
N TRP A 66 -3.45 10.08 10.42
CA TRP A 66 -2.29 10.74 9.84
C TRP A 66 -2.17 12.16 10.42
N VAL A 67 -0.98 12.75 10.32
CA VAL A 67 -0.68 14.08 10.85
C VAL A 67 -0.59 15.08 9.71
N VAL A 68 -1.25 16.23 9.86
CA VAL A 68 -1.19 17.34 8.90
C VAL A 68 -0.65 18.58 9.60
N ASP A 69 0.51 19.04 9.15
CA ASP A 69 1.11 20.28 9.61
C ASP A 69 0.71 21.44 8.70
N ALA A 70 -0.17 22.30 9.18
CA ALA A 70 -0.67 23.48 8.49
C ALA A 70 0.08 24.73 8.96
N GLY A 71 0.84 25.36 8.05
CA GLY A 71 1.47 26.67 8.29
C GLY A 71 0.48 27.83 8.14
N SER A 72 0.99 29.06 8.25
CA SER A 72 0.19 30.29 8.09
C SER A 72 -0.41 30.48 6.68
N ASP A 73 0.11 29.78 5.69
CA ASP A 73 -0.26 29.84 4.27
C ASP A 73 -1.13 28.64 3.82
N PHE A 74 -1.63 27.82 4.75
CA PHE A 74 -2.38 26.61 4.42
C PHE A 74 -3.73 26.95 3.75
N PRO A 75 -3.98 26.51 2.49
CA PRO A 75 -5.20 26.87 1.77
C PRO A 75 -6.47 26.28 2.40
N SER A 76 -7.51 27.10 2.61
CA SER A 76 -8.78 26.66 3.21
C SER A 76 -9.47 25.55 2.41
N LYS A 77 -9.37 25.58 1.08
CA LYS A 77 -9.90 24.52 0.20
C LYS A 77 -9.29 23.14 0.50
N LEU A 78 -8.00 23.09 0.85
CA LEU A 78 -7.35 21.84 1.22
C LEU A 78 -7.82 21.35 2.59
N THR A 79 -8.08 22.26 3.54
CA THR A 79 -8.71 21.91 4.82
C THR A 79 -10.07 21.25 4.61
N SER A 80 -10.93 21.84 3.77
CA SER A 80 -12.25 21.27 3.46
C SER A 80 -12.15 19.91 2.77
N LEU A 81 -11.19 19.73 1.85
CA LEU A 81 -10.94 18.45 1.19
C LEU A 81 -10.46 17.37 2.17
N ILE A 82 -9.52 17.70 3.07
CA ILE A 82 -9.03 16.77 4.09
C ILE A 82 -10.17 16.38 5.05
N GLN A 83 -10.99 17.35 5.44
CA GLN A 83 -12.14 17.10 6.32
C GLN A 83 -13.21 16.24 5.64
N SER A 84 -13.42 16.38 4.31
CA SER A 84 -14.42 15.58 3.59
C SER A 84 -14.09 14.08 3.53
N TRP A 85 -12.82 13.72 3.72
CA TRP A 85 -12.42 12.31 3.86
C TRP A 85 -12.85 11.67 5.18
N GLU A 86 -13.26 12.46 6.17
CA GLU A 86 -13.74 11.98 7.48
C GLU A 86 -12.80 11.01 8.18
N THR A 87 -11.50 11.18 7.96
CA THR A 87 -10.45 10.45 8.68
C THR A 87 -10.26 11.00 10.09
N SER A 88 -9.55 10.27 10.94
CA SER A 88 -9.04 10.80 12.21
C SER A 88 -7.71 11.52 11.98
N VAL A 89 -7.77 12.66 11.31
CA VAL A 89 -6.60 13.49 11.00
C VAL A 89 -6.21 14.33 12.22
N LEU A 90 -4.94 14.31 12.59
CA LEU A 90 -4.37 15.23 13.57
C LEU A 90 -3.87 16.49 12.85
N LEU A 91 -4.73 17.51 12.77
CA LEU A 91 -4.41 18.78 12.11
C LEU A 91 -3.72 19.75 13.07
N ARG A 92 -2.40 19.91 12.92
CA ARG A 92 -1.57 20.83 13.73
C ARG A 92 -1.37 22.15 13.00
N LYS A 93 -1.92 23.23 13.55
CA LYS A 93 -1.73 24.58 13.00
C LYS A 93 -0.54 25.26 13.65
N ASN A 94 0.36 25.82 12.85
CA ASN A 94 1.49 26.58 13.35
C ASN A 94 1.65 27.90 12.57
N PRO A 95 1.17 29.04 13.11
CA PRO A 95 1.23 30.32 12.41
C PRO A 95 2.66 30.89 12.28
N SER A 96 3.65 30.33 12.98
CA SER A 96 5.04 30.81 12.94
C SER A 96 5.87 30.24 11.78
N ARG A 97 5.31 29.33 10.97
CA ARG A 97 5.97 28.73 9.82
C ARG A 97 5.07 28.68 8.59
N LEU A 98 5.69 28.55 7.42
CA LEU A 98 5.02 28.14 6.19
C LEU A 98 4.81 26.62 6.18
N THR A 99 3.76 26.21 5.49
CA THR A 99 3.45 24.81 5.19
C THR A 99 4.57 24.22 4.34
N THR A 100 4.93 22.95 4.56
CA THR A 100 5.90 22.27 3.71
C THR A 100 5.40 22.17 2.27
N ARG A 101 6.22 22.59 1.33
CA ARG A 101 5.93 22.74 -0.09
C ARG A 101 7.04 22.15 -0.94
N GLY A 102 6.65 21.53 -2.04
CA GLY A 102 7.51 20.91 -3.03
C GLY A 102 7.26 21.49 -4.41
N ILE A 103 8.29 21.51 -5.25
CA ILE A 103 8.22 21.90 -6.66
C ILE A 103 8.61 20.67 -7.46
N ASN A 104 7.72 20.31 -8.39
CA ASN A 104 7.91 19.27 -9.39
C ASN A 104 8.17 19.96 -10.72
N THR A 105 9.35 19.73 -11.29
CA THR A 105 9.74 20.32 -12.57
C THR A 105 9.81 19.21 -13.61
N TYR A 106 9.16 19.40 -14.75
CA TYR A 106 9.25 18.47 -15.87
C TYR A 106 10.11 19.08 -16.96
N ASP A 107 11.04 18.31 -17.52
CA ASP A 107 11.79 18.72 -18.71
C ASP A 107 11.08 18.31 -20.01
N ALA A 108 11.71 18.58 -21.16
CA ALA A 108 11.16 18.25 -22.48
C ALA A 108 11.00 16.74 -22.73
N ASN A 109 11.68 15.90 -21.93
CA ASN A 109 11.62 14.45 -22.00
C ASN A 109 10.67 13.88 -20.91
N GLU A 110 9.83 14.73 -20.32
CA GLU A 110 8.91 14.38 -19.22
C GLU A 110 9.62 13.84 -17.97
N LYS A 111 10.93 14.06 -17.84
CA LYS A 111 11.67 13.68 -16.64
C LYS A 111 11.31 14.61 -15.50
N ARG A 112 10.83 14.04 -14.41
CA ARG A 112 10.45 14.75 -13.18
C ARG A 112 11.67 14.97 -12.28
N ASP A 113 11.90 16.22 -11.91
CA ASP A 113 12.78 16.61 -10.80
C ASP A 113 11.94 17.17 -9.64
N PHE A 114 12.39 16.96 -8.40
CA PHE A 114 11.67 17.38 -7.20
C PHE A 114 12.55 18.13 -6.21
N LYS A 115 12.06 19.28 -5.73
CA LYS A 115 12.76 20.09 -4.73
C LYS A 115 11.80 20.69 -3.70
N TYR A 116 12.21 20.71 -2.44
CA TYR A 116 11.50 21.44 -1.40
C TYR A 116 11.70 22.95 -1.56
N SER A 117 10.60 23.72 -1.57
CA SER A 117 10.61 25.19 -1.58
C SER A 117 10.53 25.80 -0.18
N THR A 118 10.16 25.00 0.82
CA THR A 118 10.06 25.39 2.22
C THR A 118 10.62 24.28 3.12
N PRO A 119 11.02 24.58 4.37
CA PRO A 119 11.55 23.57 5.27
C PRO A 119 10.58 22.40 5.51
N LYS A 120 11.12 21.18 5.44
CA LYS A 120 10.41 19.96 5.82
C LYS A 120 10.17 19.95 7.33
N LEU A 121 8.97 19.56 7.75
CA LEU A 121 8.69 19.16 9.13
C LEU A 121 8.43 17.66 9.13
N ARG A 122 9.33 16.94 9.80
CA ARG A 122 9.26 15.48 9.89
C ARG A 122 8.25 15.12 10.98
N ILE A 123 7.49 14.05 10.74
CA ILE A 123 6.67 13.43 11.78
C ILE A 123 7.55 12.38 12.49
N ASP A 124 7.54 12.41 13.82
CA ASP A 124 8.27 11.51 14.72
C ASP A 124 7.34 10.94 15.79
N VAL A 125 7.80 9.93 16.53
CA VAL A 125 7.00 9.24 17.56
C VAL A 125 6.49 10.21 18.64
N SER A 126 7.28 11.23 18.98
CA SER A 126 6.89 12.27 19.94
C SER A 126 5.66 13.06 19.53
N ASP A 127 5.36 13.14 18.23
CA ASP A 127 4.20 13.87 17.71
C ASP A 127 2.88 13.14 17.97
N ILE A 128 2.93 11.84 18.20
CA ILE A 128 1.76 10.99 18.45
C ILE A 128 1.76 10.37 19.85
N GLU A 129 2.85 10.49 20.61
CA GLU A 129 2.99 9.86 21.93
C GLU A 129 1.95 10.37 22.94
N SER A 130 1.52 11.62 22.82
CA SER A 130 0.44 12.20 23.63
C SER A 130 -0.96 11.70 23.25
N HIS A 131 -1.10 10.93 22.17
CA HIS A 131 -2.36 10.45 21.61
C HIS A 131 -2.45 8.92 21.69
N PRO A 132 -3.02 8.33 22.77
CA PRO A 132 -3.08 6.88 22.97
C PRO A 132 -3.62 6.09 21.77
N ALA A 133 -4.73 6.52 21.18
CA ALA A 133 -5.34 5.88 20.01
C ALA A 133 -4.36 5.78 18.82
N LEU A 134 -3.61 6.85 18.55
CA LEU A 134 -2.63 6.90 17.46
C LEU A 134 -1.42 6.02 17.78
N LEU A 135 -0.88 6.15 18.98
CA LEU A 135 0.27 5.37 19.42
C LEU A 135 -0.02 3.87 19.39
N LEU A 136 -1.26 3.47 19.70
CA LEU A 136 -1.73 2.08 19.74
C LEU A 136 -2.29 1.56 18.39
N SER A 137 -2.17 2.32 17.30
CA SER A 137 -2.59 1.89 15.96
C SER A 137 -2.10 0.48 15.61
N LYS A 138 -2.92 -0.29 14.88
CA LYS A 138 -2.57 -1.67 14.50
C LYS A 138 -1.45 -1.76 13.48
N SER A 139 -1.26 -0.71 12.68
CA SER A 139 -0.23 -0.68 11.64
C SER A 139 0.31 0.73 11.41
N PHE A 140 1.56 0.78 10.91
CA PHE A 140 2.25 2.03 10.57
C PHE A 140 2.90 1.96 9.19
N HIS A 141 2.66 3.00 8.40
CA HIS A 141 3.39 3.30 7.18
C HIS A 141 4.56 4.27 7.48
N ILE A 142 5.78 3.87 7.16
CA ILE A 142 7.01 4.63 7.39
C ILE A 142 7.73 4.89 6.07
N ILE A 143 8.13 6.14 5.83
CA ILE A 143 8.97 6.54 4.69
C ILE A 143 10.17 7.34 5.19
N CYS A 144 11.36 6.75 5.13
CA CYS A 144 12.61 7.38 5.59
C CYS A 144 13.83 6.56 5.20
N SER A 145 15.03 7.03 5.55
CA SER A 145 16.27 6.23 5.42
C SER A 145 16.23 4.98 6.32
N PRO A 146 17.00 3.92 6.00
CA PRO A 146 17.00 2.69 6.79
C PRO A 146 17.35 2.93 8.28
N SER A 147 18.38 3.72 8.55
CA SER A 147 18.80 4.10 9.90
C SER A 147 17.72 4.81 10.70
N ARG A 148 16.92 5.66 10.05
CA ARG A 148 15.79 6.33 10.68
C ARG A 148 14.62 5.38 10.90
N CYS A 149 14.37 4.44 10.01
CA CYS A 149 13.32 3.44 10.21
C CYS A 149 13.59 2.63 11.48
N ILE A 150 14.83 2.17 11.68
CA ILE A 150 15.25 1.46 12.90
C ILE A 150 14.96 2.30 14.15
N SER A 151 15.35 3.57 14.17
CA SER A 151 15.14 4.44 15.35
C SER A 151 13.66 4.74 15.59
N THR A 152 12.89 5.03 14.54
CA THR A 152 11.44 5.25 14.63
C THR A 152 10.71 4.02 15.17
N VAL A 153 10.98 2.82 14.64
CA VAL A 153 10.35 1.58 15.13
C VAL A 153 10.75 1.30 16.58
N THR A 154 12.02 1.47 16.93
CA THR A 154 12.50 1.25 18.30
C THR A 154 11.78 2.18 19.29
N ASN A 155 11.74 3.49 18.99
CA ASN A 155 11.07 4.48 19.83
C ASN A 155 9.57 4.22 19.93
N LEU A 156 8.93 3.84 18.82
CA LEU A 156 7.51 3.50 18.77
C LEU A 156 7.18 2.31 19.68
N LEU A 157 7.96 1.23 19.58
CA LEU A 157 7.75 0.04 20.42
C LEU A 157 7.98 0.34 21.90
N GLN A 158 9.00 1.15 22.24
CA GLN A 158 9.24 1.59 23.61
C GLN A 158 8.08 2.42 24.16
N ALA A 159 7.60 3.41 23.41
CA ALA A 159 6.46 4.25 23.81
C ALA A 159 5.18 3.42 23.98
N ARG A 160 4.90 2.48 23.07
CA ARG A 160 3.77 1.54 23.19
C ARG A 160 3.88 0.66 24.43
N LYS A 161 5.06 0.10 24.71
CA LYS A 161 5.31 -0.75 25.89
C LYS A 161 5.13 0.04 27.20
N ARG A 162 5.51 1.32 27.23
CA ARG A 162 5.25 2.21 28.37
C ARG A 162 3.76 2.44 28.60
N LEU A 163 2.99 2.67 27.53
CA LEU A 163 1.55 2.94 27.62
C LEU A 163 0.73 1.68 27.93
N CYS A 164 0.97 0.59 27.19
CA CYS A 164 0.25 -0.67 27.33
C CYS A 164 1.20 -1.85 27.06
N PRO A 165 1.81 -2.45 28.10
CA PRO A 165 2.81 -3.53 27.94
C PRO A 165 2.30 -4.77 27.19
N LEU A 166 1.00 -5.05 27.26
CA LEU A 166 0.36 -6.22 26.64
C LEU A 166 -0.14 -5.94 25.21
N THR A 167 0.06 -4.74 24.69
CA THR A 167 -0.39 -4.39 23.34
C THR A 167 0.36 -5.23 22.29
N PRO A 168 -0.37 -5.84 21.34
CA PRO A 168 0.25 -6.52 20.21
C PRO A 168 1.20 -5.59 19.44
N LYS A 169 2.27 -6.16 18.91
CA LYS A 169 3.18 -5.42 18.03
C LYS A 169 2.41 -5.00 16.76
N PRO A 170 2.55 -3.74 16.34
CA PRO A 170 1.83 -3.23 15.17
C PRO A 170 2.53 -3.63 13.89
N ILE A 171 1.81 -3.83 12.79
CA ILE A 171 2.41 -4.10 11.47
C ILE A 171 3.18 -2.88 10.98
N ILE A 172 4.40 -3.05 10.47
CA ILE A 172 5.24 -1.98 9.93
C ILE A 172 5.51 -2.24 8.45
N VAL A 173 5.00 -1.32 7.63
CA VAL A 173 5.29 -1.24 6.21
C VAL A 173 6.21 -0.05 6.00
N TRP A 174 7.38 -0.31 5.42
CA TRP A 174 8.40 0.70 5.22
C TRP A 174 8.82 0.80 3.75
N GLU A 175 9.00 2.02 3.27
CA GLU A 175 9.71 2.32 2.03
C GLU A 175 10.93 3.22 2.28
N PRO A 176 12.09 2.91 1.65
CA PRO A 176 13.24 3.79 1.70
C PRO A 176 12.96 5.07 0.89
N VAL A 177 13.53 6.19 1.32
CA VAL A 177 13.50 7.42 0.50
C VAL A 177 14.48 7.29 -0.67
N PRO A 178 14.18 7.88 -1.85
CA PRO A 178 15.02 7.75 -3.04
C PRO A 178 16.50 8.09 -2.78
N ASP A 179 16.78 9.19 -2.05
CA ASP A 179 18.15 9.63 -1.74
C ASP A 179 18.96 8.64 -0.89
N SER A 180 18.31 7.68 -0.24
CA SER A 180 18.97 6.61 0.54
C SER A 180 19.13 5.31 -0.23
N CYS A 181 18.60 5.22 -1.45
CA CYS A 181 18.69 4.04 -2.29
C CYS A 181 19.99 4.07 -3.09
N ILE A 182 21.09 3.88 -2.38
CA ILE A 182 22.45 3.89 -2.91
C ILE A 182 23.24 2.72 -2.32
N SER A 183 24.25 2.24 -3.04
CA SER A 183 25.00 1.04 -2.63
C SER A 183 25.67 1.13 -1.26
N SER A 184 26.11 2.32 -0.84
CA SER A 184 26.67 2.53 0.50
C SER A 184 25.67 2.31 1.64
N GLU A 185 24.36 2.38 1.37
CA GLU A 185 23.30 2.16 2.36
C GLU A 185 22.81 0.69 2.40
N LEU A 186 23.32 -0.21 1.55
CA LEU A 186 22.89 -1.62 1.50
C LEU A 186 23.02 -2.34 2.85
N LEU A 187 24.08 -2.06 3.61
CA LEU A 187 24.24 -2.59 4.96
C LEU A 187 23.17 -2.06 5.92
N ASN A 188 22.88 -0.76 5.86
CA ASN A 188 21.85 -0.13 6.69
C ASN A 188 20.44 -0.63 6.32
N LEU A 189 20.17 -0.84 5.02
CA LEU A 189 18.98 -1.52 4.52
C LEU A 189 18.84 -2.90 5.15
N THR A 190 19.88 -3.74 5.04
CA THR A 190 19.88 -5.11 5.58
C THR A 190 19.64 -5.14 7.09
N ASN A 191 20.27 -4.22 7.83
CA ASN A 191 20.06 -4.07 9.28
C ASN A 191 18.65 -3.59 9.66
N CYS A 192 17.93 -2.96 8.74
CA CYS A 192 16.57 -2.47 8.96
C CYS A 192 15.51 -3.57 8.80
N LEU A 193 15.73 -4.54 7.90
CA LEU A 193 14.76 -5.60 7.58
C LEU A 193 14.19 -6.35 8.80
N PRO A 194 14.95 -6.65 9.88
CA PRO A 194 14.42 -7.32 11.08
C PRO A 194 13.46 -6.48 11.92
N TYR A 195 13.31 -5.18 11.63
CA TYR A 195 12.45 -4.27 12.38
C TYR A 195 11.08 -4.08 11.71
N ILE A 196 10.89 -4.59 10.50
CA ILE A 196 9.72 -4.32 9.67
C ILE A 196 9.03 -5.62 9.27
N ASP A 197 7.78 -5.53 8.79
CA ASP A 197 7.07 -6.68 8.21
C ASP A 197 7.13 -6.65 6.68
N VAL A 198 7.11 -5.46 6.09
CA VAL A 198 7.21 -5.25 4.65
C VAL A 198 8.22 -4.15 4.32
N CYS A 199 9.14 -4.44 3.42
CA CYS A 199 9.99 -3.46 2.73
C CYS A 199 9.49 -3.31 1.30
N SER A 200 9.18 -2.08 0.85
CA SER A 200 8.58 -1.85 -0.47
C SER A 200 9.19 -0.69 -1.27
N PRO A 201 10.47 -0.82 -1.68
CA PRO A 201 11.04 0.06 -2.68
C PRO A 201 10.38 -0.17 -4.05
N ASN A 202 10.53 0.79 -4.95
CA ASN A 202 10.35 0.52 -6.36
C ASN A 202 11.57 -0.22 -6.94
N HIS A 203 11.45 -0.75 -8.16
CA HIS A 203 12.52 -1.52 -8.79
C HIS A 203 13.83 -0.73 -8.99
N THR A 204 13.78 0.54 -9.39
CA THR A 204 14.97 1.39 -9.53
C THR A 204 15.66 1.61 -8.17
N GLU A 205 14.87 1.92 -7.15
CA GLU A 205 15.34 2.07 -5.77
C GLU A 205 16.01 0.78 -5.25
N LEU A 206 15.40 -0.38 -5.49
CA LEU A 206 15.97 -1.67 -5.12
C LEU A 206 17.33 -1.89 -5.81
N LEU A 207 17.36 -1.78 -7.14
CA LEU A 207 18.56 -2.09 -7.92
C LEU A 207 19.71 -1.13 -7.61
N ASN A 208 19.43 0.14 -7.29
CA ASN A 208 20.45 1.10 -6.90
C ASN A 208 21.22 0.72 -5.62
N PHE A 209 20.66 -0.12 -4.74
CA PHE A 209 21.42 -0.66 -3.60
C PHE A 209 22.48 -1.69 -4.01
N PHE A 210 22.31 -2.33 -5.17
CA PHE A 210 23.20 -3.37 -5.69
C PHE A 210 24.12 -2.88 -6.80
N SER A 211 23.87 -1.68 -7.35
CA SER A 211 24.73 -1.07 -8.36
C SER A 211 26.14 -0.84 -7.80
N GLU A 212 27.16 -1.42 -8.46
CA GLU A 212 28.54 -1.05 -8.21
C GLU A 212 28.73 0.44 -8.53
N SER A 213 29.49 1.16 -7.70
CA SER A 213 29.93 2.53 -7.98
C SER A 213 30.92 2.54 -9.15
N SER A 214 30.43 2.21 -10.34
CA SER A 214 31.18 2.26 -11.58
C SER A 214 30.97 3.64 -12.19
N THR A 215 32.07 4.40 -12.17
CA THR A 215 32.27 5.54 -13.05
C THR A 215 32.30 5.03 -14.49
N ASP A 216 31.14 4.91 -15.12
CA ASP A 216 31.02 4.88 -16.58
C ASP A 216 29.66 5.47 -16.94
N HIS A 217 29.67 6.76 -17.25
CA HIS A 217 28.56 7.44 -17.91
C HIS A 217 28.41 6.84 -19.31
N SER A 218 27.60 5.79 -19.43
CA SER A 218 26.89 5.53 -20.66
C SER A 218 25.61 6.38 -20.63
N ASP A 219 25.50 7.28 -21.60
CA ASP A 219 24.30 8.08 -21.90
C ASP A 219 23.16 7.18 -22.43
N ALA A 220 22.79 6.16 -21.66
CA ALA A 220 21.60 5.36 -21.91
C ALA A 220 20.44 5.99 -21.14
N ASP A 221 19.45 6.50 -21.88
CA ASP A 221 18.22 7.06 -21.36
C ASP A 221 17.45 5.98 -20.56
N PRO A 222 17.39 6.06 -19.21
CA PRO A 222 16.80 5.01 -18.37
C PRO A 222 15.28 4.92 -18.46
N SER A 223 14.64 5.80 -19.24
CA SER A 223 13.20 6.02 -19.22
C SER A 223 12.39 5.04 -20.07
N ASN A 224 13.02 4.16 -20.86
CA ASN A 224 12.33 3.28 -21.81
C ASN A 224 12.69 1.79 -21.76
N GLU A 225 13.55 1.35 -20.84
CA GLU A 225 13.84 -0.07 -20.69
C GLU A 225 12.88 -0.72 -19.68
N SER A 226 12.27 -1.83 -20.09
CA SER A 226 11.50 -2.66 -19.17
C SER A 226 12.39 -3.09 -18.00
N PRO A 227 11.89 -3.06 -16.75
CA PRO A 227 12.66 -3.49 -15.59
C PRO A 227 13.23 -4.89 -15.81
N ASP A 228 14.51 -5.06 -15.51
CA ASP A 228 15.17 -6.37 -15.52
C ASP A 228 14.57 -7.23 -14.39
N THR A 229 13.63 -8.10 -14.77
CA THR A 229 12.92 -8.96 -13.83
C THR A 229 13.86 -9.91 -13.11
N ASN A 230 14.91 -10.40 -13.78
CA ASN A 230 15.88 -11.31 -13.18
C ASN A 230 16.72 -10.57 -12.13
N ALA A 231 17.20 -9.36 -12.44
CA ALA A 231 17.95 -8.56 -11.47
C ALA A 231 17.10 -8.22 -10.22
N ILE A 232 15.80 -7.97 -10.39
CA ILE A 232 14.88 -7.73 -9.27
C ILE A 232 14.73 -8.98 -8.40
N GLU A 233 14.53 -10.15 -9.03
CA GLU A 233 14.41 -11.44 -8.36
C GLU A 233 15.69 -11.77 -7.59
N GLU A 234 16.86 -11.66 -8.23
CA GLU A 234 18.18 -11.89 -7.62
C GLU A 234 18.45 -10.94 -6.45
N ALA A 235 18.15 -9.64 -6.58
CA ALA A 235 18.30 -8.67 -5.51
C ALA A 235 17.42 -9.03 -4.30
N CYS A 236 16.18 -9.46 -4.54
CA CYS A 236 15.29 -9.92 -3.48
C CYS A 236 15.79 -11.18 -2.80
N GLU A 237 16.26 -12.16 -3.57
CA GLU A 237 16.86 -13.39 -3.06
C GLU A 237 18.08 -13.10 -2.19
N GLN A 238 18.96 -12.18 -2.60
CA GLN A 238 20.12 -11.76 -1.82
C GLN A 238 19.73 -11.15 -0.47
N LEU A 239 18.76 -10.23 -0.44
CA LEU A 239 18.26 -9.65 0.82
C LEU A 239 17.68 -10.73 1.73
N LEU A 240 16.79 -11.57 1.17
CA LEU A 240 16.14 -12.67 1.88
C LEU A 240 17.18 -13.66 2.45
N ALA A 241 18.22 -14.00 1.69
CA ALA A 241 19.30 -14.87 2.12
C ALA A 241 20.17 -14.24 3.22
N ALA A 242 20.27 -12.91 3.30
CA ALA A 242 21.04 -12.23 4.33
C ALA A 242 20.46 -12.42 5.74
N MET A 243 19.14 -12.64 5.86
CA MET A 243 18.44 -12.75 7.15
C MET A 243 17.45 -13.93 7.20
N PRO A 244 17.93 -15.20 7.13
CA PRO A 244 17.11 -16.38 6.90
C PRO A 244 16.22 -16.79 8.09
N LEU A 245 16.52 -16.29 9.30
CA LEU A 245 15.75 -16.57 10.52
C LEU A 245 14.66 -15.53 10.80
N GLN A 246 14.61 -14.45 10.01
CA GLN A 246 13.63 -13.38 10.17
C GLN A 246 12.56 -13.49 9.08
N THR A 247 11.32 -13.17 9.43
CA THR A 247 10.20 -13.21 8.49
C THR A 247 9.77 -11.79 8.13
N TYR A 248 10.23 -11.30 6.99
CA TYR A 248 9.75 -10.08 6.35
C TYR A 248 9.42 -10.35 4.89
N ALA A 249 8.63 -9.48 4.29
CA ALA A 249 8.31 -9.53 2.86
C ALA A 249 8.95 -8.36 2.12
N LEU A 250 9.36 -8.64 0.89
CA LEU A 250 9.76 -7.66 -0.11
C LEU A 250 8.62 -7.50 -1.10
N VAL A 251 8.14 -6.27 -1.27
CA VAL A 251 7.07 -5.92 -2.21
C VAL A 251 7.63 -4.88 -3.18
N ILE A 252 8.11 -5.31 -4.33
CA ILE A 252 8.82 -4.43 -5.27
C ILE A 252 7.83 -3.86 -6.28
N ARG A 253 7.71 -2.54 -6.27
CA ARG A 253 6.78 -1.81 -7.15
C ARG A 253 7.44 -1.56 -8.51
N CYS A 254 6.87 -2.13 -9.57
CA CYS A 254 7.46 -2.13 -10.92
C CYS A 254 6.61 -1.38 -11.96
N GLY A 255 5.78 -0.43 -11.54
CA GLY A 255 4.99 0.41 -12.44
C GLY A 255 4.09 -0.41 -13.38
N GLU A 256 4.26 -0.24 -14.69
CA GLU A 256 3.50 -0.97 -15.72
C GLU A 256 3.81 -2.48 -15.79
N ASN A 257 4.90 -2.93 -15.16
CA ASN A 257 5.23 -4.36 -15.05
C ASN A 257 4.57 -5.03 -13.85
N GLY A 258 3.87 -4.26 -13.01
CA GLY A 258 3.13 -4.78 -11.87
C GLY A 258 3.95 -4.78 -10.59
N VAL A 259 3.86 -5.86 -9.82
CA VAL A 259 4.47 -5.96 -8.50
C VAL A 259 5.12 -7.33 -8.33
N TYR A 260 6.39 -7.35 -7.93
CA TYR A 260 7.05 -8.57 -7.52
C TYR A 260 6.95 -8.74 -6.00
N LEU A 261 6.53 -9.92 -5.58
CA LEU A 261 6.41 -10.29 -4.17
C LEU A 261 7.44 -11.37 -3.86
N ALA A 262 8.26 -11.14 -2.84
CA ALA A 262 9.18 -12.16 -2.33
C ALA A 262 9.12 -12.23 -0.80
N LYS A 263 9.04 -13.44 -0.25
CA LYS A 263 9.05 -13.69 1.19
C LYS A 263 9.70 -15.03 1.46
N ASN A 264 10.63 -15.05 2.41
CA ASN A 264 11.19 -16.31 2.91
C ASN A 264 10.09 -17.20 3.50
N GLY A 265 10.12 -18.46 3.10
CA GLY A 265 9.33 -19.48 3.73
C GLY A 265 9.83 -19.79 5.14
N GLY A 266 8.91 -20.24 5.99
CA GLY A 266 9.21 -20.67 7.36
C GLY A 266 8.95 -22.15 7.59
N ARG A 267 9.00 -22.58 8.86
CA ARG A 267 8.44 -23.88 9.25
C ARG A 267 6.94 -23.87 8.94
N SER A 268 6.51 -24.66 7.96
CA SER A 268 5.10 -24.81 7.63
C SER A 268 4.36 -25.43 8.80
N ARG A 269 3.23 -24.82 9.19
CA ARG A 269 2.33 -25.36 10.20
C ARG A 269 1.67 -26.60 9.62
N ARG A 270 2.03 -27.79 10.12
CA ARG A 270 1.23 -29.00 9.87
C ARG A 270 -0.23 -28.74 10.33
N PRO A 271 -1.25 -29.08 9.55
CA PRO A 271 -2.54 -29.45 10.12
C PRO A 271 -2.28 -30.62 11.08
N SER A 272 -2.71 -30.51 12.35
CA SER A 272 -2.41 -31.56 13.31
C SER A 272 -3.15 -32.85 12.92
N ILE A 273 -2.40 -33.91 12.63
CA ILE A 273 -2.94 -35.28 12.47
C ILE A 273 -3.51 -35.78 13.81
N SER A 274 -3.12 -35.18 14.93
CA SER A 274 -3.74 -35.41 16.23
C SER A 274 -4.88 -34.40 16.46
N GLY A 275 -6.07 -34.88 16.81
CA GLY A 275 -7.25 -34.08 17.16
C GLY A 275 -7.11 -33.23 18.44
N ARG A 276 -5.90 -32.74 18.76
CA ARG A 276 -5.66 -31.77 19.82
C ARG A 276 -5.76 -30.36 19.24
N VAL A 277 -6.72 -29.58 19.73
CA VAL A 277 -6.82 -28.15 19.47
C VAL A 277 -5.60 -27.46 20.08
N ARG A 278 -4.52 -27.27 19.28
CA ARG A 278 -3.41 -26.41 19.69
C ARG A 278 -3.93 -24.97 19.71
N LYS A 279 -3.80 -24.27 20.86
CA LYS A 279 -4.01 -22.81 20.93
C LYS A 279 -3.19 -22.16 19.81
N LYS A 280 -3.82 -21.28 19.03
CA LYS A 280 -3.16 -20.51 17.95
C LYS A 280 -1.97 -19.79 18.60
N ARG A 281 -0.73 -20.23 18.31
CA ARG A 281 0.47 -19.51 18.78
C ARG A 281 0.35 -18.05 18.33
N PRO A 282 0.57 -17.05 19.21
CA PRO A 282 0.68 -15.66 18.80
C PRO A 282 1.65 -15.56 17.63
N ALA A 283 1.36 -14.73 16.64
CA ALA A 283 2.33 -14.44 15.60
C ALA A 283 3.58 -13.86 16.28
N ASN A 284 4.70 -14.57 16.19
CA ASN A 284 5.95 -14.18 16.84
C ASN A 284 6.56 -13.04 16.02
N HIS A 285 6.21 -11.81 16.37
CA HIS A 285 6.78 -10.60 15.77
C HIS A 285 8.05 -10.19 16.55
N ALA A 286 8.96 -11.12 16.86
CA ALA A 286 10.26 -10.74 17.39
C ALA A 286 10.92 -9.79 16.37
N ARG A 287 11.31 -8.59 16.82
CA ARG A 287 11.87 -7.53 15.96
C ARG A 287 13.23 -7.15 16.46
N GLY A 288 14.19 -7.01 15.55
CA GLY A 288 15.59 -6.79 15.88
C GLY A 288 16.29 -8.05 16.43
N GLY A 289 17.49 -7.87 16.96
CA GLY A 289 18.25 -8.93 17.63
C GLY A 289 17.67 -9.31 19.00
N LEU A 290 18.28 -10.30 19.67
CA LEU A 290 17.94 -10.61 21.05
C LEU A 290 18.26 -9.41 21.94
N THR A 291 17.23 -8.82 22.55
CA THR A 291 17.38 -7.73 23.53
C THR A 291 17.18 -8.28 24.94
N PRO A 292 17.75 -7.65 25.99
CA PRO A 292 17.63 -8.12 27.37
C PRO A 292 16.19 -8.20 27.91
N ASP A 293 15.25 -7.53 27.24
CA ASP A 293 13.84 -7.47 27.60
C ASP A 293 12.97 -8.49 26.83
N VAL A 294 13.58 -9.39 26.05
CA VAL A 294 12.89 -10.53 25.42
C VAL A 294 12.47 -11.54 26.49
N ASP A 295 11.17 -11.81 26.57
CA ASP A 295 10.66 -12.90 27.41
C ASP A 295 10.99 -14.25 26.76
N MET A 296 12.01 -14.92 27.29
CA MET A 296 12.43 -16.24 26.83
C MET A 296 11.34 -17.30 27.02
N ALA A 297 10.46 -17.17 28.02
CA ALA A 297 9.36 -18.11 28.24
C ALA A 297 8.29 -17.97 27.16
N GLU A 298 7.99 -16.75 26.70
CA GLU A 298 7.10 -16.50 25.56
C GLU A 298 7.72 -17.00 24.25
N LEU A 299 9.03 -16.80 24.05
CA LEU A 299 9.76 -17.29 22.88
C LEU A 299 9.68 -18.82 22.74
N PHE A 300 9.73 -19.54 23.86
CA PHE A 300 9.57 -21.00 23.90
C PHE A 300 8.12 -21.47 24.12
N ALA A 301 7.14 -20.57 24.20
CA ALA A 301 5.75 -20.95 24.44
C ALA A 301 5.23 -21.87 23.33
N GLY A 302 4.85 -23.09 23.72
CA GLY A 302 4.37 -24.14 22.82
C GLY A 302 5.46 -24.93 22.09
N PHE A 303 6.74 -24.78 22.46
CA PHE A 303 7.81 -25.67 21.97
C PHE A 303 7.62 -27.04 22.61
N ASP A 304 7.52 -28.07 21.79
CA ASP A 304 7.28 -29.44 22.22
C ASP A 304 8.37 -30.32 21.61
N ALA A 305 9.34 -30.68 22.44
CA ALA A 305 10.56 -31.37 22.04
C ALA A 305 10.29 -32.74 21.39
N ASP A 306 9.13 -33.37 21.65
CA ASP A 306 8.76 -34.67 21.09
C ASP A 306 7.90 -34.53 19.83
N ALA A 307 7.04 -33.51 19.74
CA ALA A 307 6.22 -33.26 18.54
C ALA A 307 7.01 -32.59 17.40
N ASP A 308 8.04 -31.79 17.71
CA ASP A 308 8.83 -31.03 16.73
C ASP A 308 10.06 -31.81 16.19
N ARG A 309 10.20 -33.12 16.51
CA ARG A 309 11.25 -34.03 15.99
C ARG A 309 10.92 -34.70 14.64
N GLY A 310 9.71 -34.51 14.10
CA GLY A 310 9.32 -35.08 12.80
C GLY A 310 9.93 -34.34 11.59
N PRO A 311 9.89 -34.91 10.37
CA PRO A 311 10.37 -34.21 9.17
C PRO A 311 9.65 -32.88 9.01
N ILE A 312 10.44 -31.81 8.92
CA ILE A 312 9.99 -30.42 8.89
C ILE A 312 9.38 -30.17 7.52
N SER A 313 8.08 -29.88 7.45
CA SER A 313 7.49 -29.30 6.25
C SER A 313 8.02 -27.87 6.15
N ILE A 314 8.84 -27.62 5.15
CA ILE A 314 9.38 -26.30 4.84
C ILE A 314 8.37 -25.64 3.92
N ASP A 315 7.84 -24.48 4.32
CA ASP A 315 7.18 -23.59 3.38
C ASP A 315 8.27 -23.10 2.41
N PRO A 316 8.14 -23.30 1.09
CA PRO A 316 9.17 -22.86 0.14
C PRO A 316 9.31 -21.33 0.10
N GLY A 317 8.38 -20.60 0.73
CA GLY A 317 8.29 -19.15 0.61
C GLY A 317 7.36 -18.77 -0.52
N THR A 318 7.22 -17.47 -0.72
CA THR A 318 6.36 -16.92 -1.77
C THR A 318 7.22 -16.02 -2.64
N SER A 319 7.43 -16.42 -3.89
CA SER A 319 7.92 -15.56 -4.97
C SER A 319 6.88 -15.56 -6.08
N LEU A 320 6.33 -14.39 -6.41
CA LEU A 320 5.36 -14.28 -7.50
C LEU A 320 5.27 -12.86 -8.07
N TRP A 321 4.96 -12.78 -9.35
CA TRP A 321 4.58 -11.54 -10.02
C TRP A 321 3.08 -11.36 -10.04
N LEU A 322 2.63 -10.14 -9.68
CA LEU A 322 1.26 -9.70 -9.87
C LEU A 322 1.22 -8.69 -11.02
N PRO A 323 0.26 -8.81 -11.96
CA PRO A 323 0.16 -7.93 -13.12
C PRO A 323 -0.15 -6.49 -12.70
N ALA A 324 0.28 -5.50 -13.48
CA ALA A 324 -0.14 -4.12 -13.27
C ALA A 324 -1.65 -3.96 -13.43
N TYR A 325 -2.25 -2.97 -12.76
CA TYR A 325 -3.68 -2.69 -12.92
C TYR A 325 -4.01 -2.33 -14.38
N PHE A 326 -3.32 -1.32 -14.92
CA PHE A 326 -3.38 -0.94 -16.33
C PHE A 326 -2.31 -1.70 -17.12
N GLU A 327 -2.67 -2.20 -18.31
CA GLU A 327 -1.74 -2.91 -19.20
C GLU A 327 -1.75 -2.26 -20.59
N ASN A 328 -0.55 -2.17 -21.19
CA ASN A 328 -0.40 -1.72 -22.58
C ASN A 328 -0.89 -2.80 -23.55
N GLN A 329 -1.89 -2.48 -24.40
CA GLN A 329 -2.40 -3.43 -25.41
C GLN A 329 -1.31 -3.95 -26.39
N LYS A 330 -0.17 -3.25 -26.51
CA LYS A 330 0.95 -3.65 -27.39
C LYS A 330 1.75 -4.87 -26.90
N LYS A 331 1.68 -5.25 -25.61
CA LYS A 331 2.40 -6.44 -25.08
C LYS A 331 1.67 -7.77 -25.34
N GLY A 332 0.47 -7.75 -25.92
CA GLY A 332 -0.40 -8.93 -26.08
C GLY A 332 -0.17 -9.85 -27.29
N ILE A 333 0.88 -9.64 -28.12
CA ILE A 333 1.06 -10.42 -29.37
C ILE A 333 2.23 -11.43 -29.32
N SER A 334 3.04 -11.50 -28.25
CA SER A 334 4.25 -12.37 -28.23
C SER A 334 4.29 -13.43 -27.13
N ARG A 335 3.19 -14.15 -26.90
CA ARG A 335 3.21 -15.48 -26.27
C ARG A 335 2.30 -16.46 -27.03
N GLU A 336 2.51 -16.63 -28.33
CA GLU A 336 2.07 -17.87 -28.99
C GLU A 336 3.08 -18.97 -28.67
N THR A 337 2.59 -19.97 -27.93
CA THR A 337 3.26 -21.21 -27.61
C THR A 337 3.62 -21.95 -28.90
N SER A 338 4.91 -21.99 -29.22
CA SER A 338 5.44 -22.84 -30.27
C SER A 338 5.44 -24.30 -29.79
N GLY A 339 4.44 -25.06 -30.23
CA GLY A 339 4.47 -26.51 -30.15
C GLY A 339 3.13 -27.13 -29.80
N VAL A 340 2.33 -27.45 -30.83
CA VAL A 340 1.93 -28.83 -31.18
C VAL A 340 1.29 -28.76 -32.56
N LYS A 341 1.96 -29.34 -33.56
CA LYS A 341 1.30 -29.72 -34.82
C LYS A 341 0.37 -30.89 -34.51
N SER A 342 -0.95 -30.67 -34.55
CA SER A 342 -1.92 -31.75 -34.67
C SER A 342 -2.69 -31.59 -35.98
N ALA A 343 -2.37 -32.44 -36.93
CA ALA A 343 -3.20 -32.73 -38.09
C ALA A 343 -4.54 -33.31 -37.65
N LEU A 344 -5.63 -32.95 -38.33
CA LEU A 344 -6.91 -33.69 -38.48
C LEU A 344 -7.75 -32.89 -39.50
N VAL A 345 -7.76 -33.31 -40.77
CA VAL A 345 -8.81 -34.14 -41.41
C VAL A 345 -10.19 -33.49 -41.40
N SER A 346 -10.67 -33.27 -42.62
CA SER A 346 -11.97 -32.77 -43.01
C SER A 346 -13.13 -33.69 -42.60
N ARG A 347 -14.23 -33.12 -42.09
CA ARG A 347 -15.61 -33.49 -42.45
C ARG A 347 -16.69 -32.55 -41.85
N SER A 348 -17.39 -31.90 -42.78
CA SER A 348 -18.79 -31.45 -42.85
C SER A 348 -19.71 -31.35 -41.61
N ASN A 349 -20.33 -30.16 -41.53
CA ASN A 349 -21.73 -29.82 -41.22
C ASN A 349 -22.38 -30.30 -39.90
N SER A 350 -22.51 -29.36 -38.95
CA SER A 350 -23.82 -29.12 -38.32
C SER A 350 -23.92 -27.66 -37.87
N THR A 351 -25.03 -27.03 -38.26
CA THR A 351 -25.40 -25.66 -37.98
C THR A 351 -26.01 -25.60 -36.58
N THR A 352 -25.25 -25.08 -35.61
CA THR A 352 -25.79 -24.75 -34.29
C THR A 352 -25.20 -23.41 -33.86
N ASN A 353 -26.09 -22.46 -33.61
CA ASN A 353 -25.81 -21.11 -33.10
C ASN A 353 -24.82 -21.16 -31.93
N LYS A 354 -23.55 -20.83 -32.18
CA LYS A 354 -22.48 -20.68 -31.19
C LYS A 354 -22.22 -19.20 -30.82
N ASN A 355 -23.21 -18.32 -30.99
CA ASN A 355 -23.06 -16.89 -30.71
C ASN A 355 -23.59 -16.45 -29.32
N SER A 356 -23.99 -17.38 -28.44
CA SER A 356 -24.50 -17.03 -27.10
C SER A 356 -23.67 -17.57 -25.93
N VAL A 357 -22.46 -18.12 -26.17
CA VAL A 357 -21.58 -18.66 -25.10
C VAL A 357 -20.18 -18.01 -25.10
N LEU A 358 -19.89 -17.09 -26.04
CA LEU A 358 -18.57 -16.45 -26.16
C LEU A 358 -18.51 -15.01 -25.62
N ALA A 359 -19.61 -14.48 -25.07
CA ALA A 359 -19.71 -13.08 -24.65
C ALA A 359 -19.29 -12.80 -23.19
N GLU A 360 -19.06 -13.84 -22.36
CA GLU A 360 -18.63 -13.68 -20.95
C GLU A 360 -17.14 -13.91 -20.69
N THR A 361 -16.35 -14.15 -21.75
CA THR A 361 -14.94 -14.55 -21.64
C THR A 361 -13.91 -13.45 -21.94
N SER A 362 -14.32 -12.25 -22.35
CA SER A 362 -13.38 -11.13 -22.53
C SER A 362 -13.14 -10.40 -21.21
N ILE A 363 -11.99 -10.67 -20.57
CA ILE A 363 -11.49 -9.82 -19.49
C ILE A 363 -11.25 -8.43 -20.09
N SER A 364 -11.94 -7.40 -19.58
CA SER A 364 -11.63 -6.03 -19.97
C SER A 364 -10.27 -5.66 -19.35
N ILE A 365 -9.20 -5.82 -20.13
CA ILE A 365 -7.90 -5.26 -19.79
C ILE A 365 -8.09 -3.74 -19.71
N GLN A 366 -7.70 -3.15 -18.58
CA GLN A 366 -7.80 -1.71 -18.40
C GLN A 366 -6.62 -1.06 -19.12
N ASP A 367 -6.94 -0.17 -20.07
CA ASP A 367 -5.95 0.46 -20.94
C ASP A 367 -5.12 1.50 -20.20
N SER A 368 -3.81 1.51 -20.46
CA SER A 368 -2.84 2.46 -19.89
C SER A 368 -3.07 3.90 -20.33
N SER A 369 -3.88 4.12 -21.37
CA SER A 369 -4.31 5.47 -21.80
C SER A 369 -5.02 6.28 -20.71
N ARG A 370 -5.49 5.63 -19.63
CA ARG A 370 -6.08 6.27 -18.44
C ARG A 370 -5.03 6.83 -17.46
N VAL A 371 -3.75 6.50 -17.61
CA VAL A 371 -2.66 6.97 -16.74
C VAL A 371 -2.28 8.41 -17.12
N VAL A 372 -2.40 9.34 -16.16
CA VAL A 372 -2.16 10.78 -16.33
C VAL A 372 -0.96 11.25 -15.51
N ASP A 373 -0.83 10.85 -14.25
CA ASP A 373 0.26 11.27 -13.35
C ASP A 373 0.62 10.17 -12.35
N PRO A 374 1.82 9.58 -12.38
CA PRO A 374 2.21 8.53 -11.45
C PRO A 374 2.49 9.03 -10.02
N THR A 375 2.51 10.34 -9.79
CA THR A 375 2.87 10.95 -8.50
C THR A 375 1.94 10.46 -7.38
N GLY A 376 2.54 9.93 -6.31
CA GLY A 376 1.80 9.46 -5.14
C GLY A 376 1.22 8.04 -5.24
N ALA A 377 1.24 7.42 -6.43
CA ALA A 377 0.73 6.06 -6.62
C ALA A 377 1.39 5.03 -5.68
N GLY A 378 2.71 5.10 -5.54
CA GLY A 378 3.48 4.27 -4.61
C GLY A 378 3.05 4.40 -3.15
N ASN A 379 2.92 5.63 -2.66
CA ASN A 379 2.51 5.91 -1.29
C ASN A 379 1.06 5.43 -1.03
N SER A 380 0.16 5.64 -2.00
CA SER A 380 -1.23 5.15 -1.89
C SER A 380 -1.34 3.64 -1.90
N PHE A 381 -0.49 2.97 -2.71
CA PHE A 381 -0.35 1.53 -2.71
C PHE A 381 0.03 1.04 -1.31
N LEU A 382 0.99 1.70 -0.66
CA LEU A 382 1.44 1.34 0.68
C LEU A 382 0.39 1.65 1.74
N GLY A 383 -0.36 2.74 1.61
CA GLY A 383 -1.51 3.03 2.45
C GLY A 383 -2.53 1.90 2.48
N ALA A 384 -2.98 1.47 1.30
CA ALA A 384 -3.94 0.39 1.13
C ALA A 384 -3.39 -0.97 1.56
N LEU A 385 -2.14 -1.29 1.20
CA LEU A 385 -1.43 -2.49 1.65
C LEU A 385 -1.39 -2.57 3.19
N THR A 386 -1.02 -1.47 3.84
CA THR A 386 -0.84 -1.40 5.30
C THR A 386 -2.16 -1.63 6.03
N VAL A 387 -3.24 -0.95 5.62
CA VAL A 387 -4.56 -1.15 6.25
C VAL A 387 -5.14 -2.55 5.96
N ALA A 388 -4.88 -3.12 4.78
CA ALA A 388 -5.32 -4.48 4.45
C ALA A 388 -4.64 -5.52 5.36
N LEU A 389 -3.33 -5.40 5.57
CA LEU A 389 -2.58 -6.26 6.50
C LEU A 389 -3.09 -6.08 7.94
N ALA A 390 -3.39 -4.85 8.36
CA ALA A 390 -3.97 -4.56 9.69
C ALA A 390 -5.35 -5.21 9.90
N ARG A 391 -6.05 -5.51 8.80
CA ARG A 391 -7.33 -6.21 8.75
C ARG A 391 -7.19 -7.69 8.41
N GLU A 392 -6.01 -8.26 8.67
CA GLU A 392 -5.69 -9.68 8.55
C GLU A 392 -5.84 -10.24 7.12
N LYS A 393 -5.77 -9.39 6.09
CA LYS A 393 -5.68 -9.85 4.70
C LYS A 393 -4.34 -10.53 4.46
N VAL A 394 -4.36 -11.59 3.65
CA VAL A 394 -3.12 -12.23 3.21
C VAL A 394 -2.34 -11.26 2.33
N LEU A 395 -1.01 -11.41 2.33
CA LEU A 395 -0.09 -10.47 1.66
C LEU A 395 -0.45 -10.24 0.18
N GLU A 396 -0.80 -11.30 -0.54
CA GLU A 396 -1.21 -11.19 -1.95
C GLU A 396 -2.47 -10.34 -2.15
N GLU A 397 -3.50 -10.53 -1.32
CA GLU A 397 -4.72 -9.74 -1.36
C GLU A 397 -4.42 -8.29 -0.95
N ALA A 398 -3.57 -8.08 0.05
CA ALA A 398 -3.15 -6.76 0.48
C ALA A 398 -2.38 -6.00 -0.62
N VAL A 399 -1.54 -6.68 -1.40
CA VAL A 399 -0.91 -6.11 -2.60
C VAL A 399 -1.96 -5.74 -3.64
N CYS A 400 -3.01 -6.55 -3.81
CA CYS A 400 -4.11 -6.21 -4.73
C CYS A 400 -4.87 -4.95 -4.30
N TRP A 401 -5.07 -4.74 -2.99
CA TRP A 401 -5.62 -3.49 -2.46
C TRP A 401 -4.68 -2.32 -2.81
N GLY A 402 -3.38 -2.50 -2.62
CA GLY A 402 -2.36 -1.55 -3.04
C GLY A 402 -2.45 -1.18 -4.52
N SER A 403 -2.49 -2.18 -5.42
CA SER A 403 -2.55 -1.97 -6.87
C SER A 403 -3.82 -1.22 -7.29
N VAL A 404 -4.95 -1.53 -6.66
CA VAL A 404 -6.22 -0.82 -6.92
C VAL A 404 -6.17 0.62 -6.37
N ALA A 405 -5.59 0.86 -5.19
CA ALA A 405 -5.40 2.23 -4.69
C ALA A 405 -4.55 3.07 -5.65
N ALA A 406 -3.39 2.55 -6.07
CA ALA A 406 -2.54 3.19 -7.06
C ALA A 406 -3.31 3.47 -8.36
N SER A 407 -4.16 2.54 -8.80
CA SER A 407 -4.97 2.71 -10.01
C SER A 407 -5.92 3.90 -9.97
N PHE A 408 -6.38 4.33 -8.78
CA PHE A 408 -7.19 5.54 -8.65
C PHE A 408 -6.33 6.80 -8.64
N ILE A 409 -5.12 6.75 -8.07
CA ILE A 409 -4.24 7.91 -8.01
C ILE A 409 -3.76 8.32 -9.39
N VAL A 410 -3.35 7.34 -10.21
CA VAL A 410 -2.66 7.63 -11.47
C VAL A 410 -3.52 8.28 -12.54
N GLU A 411 -4.85 8.31 -12.38
CA GLU A 411 -5.80 8.80 -13.39
C GLU A 411 -5.96 10.33 -13.40
N GLN A 412 -5.32 11.03 -12.47
CA GLN A 412 -5.38 12.49 -12.37
C GLN A 412 -4.15 13.06 -11.68
N ILE A 413 -3.97 14.37 -11.80
CA ILE A 413 -3.01 15.11 -10.99
C ILE A 413 -3.58 15.31 -9.59
N GLY A 414 -2.84 14.87 -8.58
CA GLY A 414 -3.24 14.97 -7.18
C GLY A 414 -4.16 13.84 -6.72
N THR A 415 -4.96 14.08 -5.68
CA THR A 415 -5.76 13.04 -5.03
C THR A 415 -7.09 12.79 -5.75
N PRO A 416 -7.61 11.54 -5.78
CA PRO A 416 -8.87 11.20 -6.41
C PRO A 416 -10.06 11.90 -5.75
N LEU A 417 -11.13 12.10 -6.51
CA LEU A 417 -12.33 12.76 -6.02
C LEU A 417 -13.28 11.75 -5.37
N CYS A 418 -13.56 11.95 -4.09
CA CYS A 418 -14.60 11.22 -3.36
C CYS A 418 -15.96 11.90 -3.56
N THR A 419 -16.94 11.15 -4.06
CA THR A 419 -18.33 11.59 -4.24
C THR A 419 -19.26 10.67 -3.45
N LYS A 420 -20.18 11.26 -2.70
CA LYS A 420 -21.21 10.55 -1.93
C LYS A 420 -22.56 10.81 -2.57
N LEU A 421 -23.27 9.76 -2.90
CA LEU A 421 -24.61 9.84 -3.46
C LEU A 421 -25.63 9.34 -2.44
N ASP A 422 -26.67 10.14 -2.23
CA ASP A 422 -27.86 9.72 -1.51
C ASP A 422 -28.60 8.68 -2.37
N LYS A 423 -28.89 7.50 -1.80
CA LYS A 423 -29.76 6.53 -2.46
C LYS A 423 -31.19 7.08 -2.51
N VAL A 424 -31.63 7.56 -3.67
CA VAL A 424 -33.04 7.89 -3.91
C VAL A 424 -33.76 6.61 -4.33
N GLN A 425 -34.69 6.11 -3.52
CA GLN A 425 -35.56 5.01 -3.95
C GLN A 425 -36.40 5.43 -5.16
N GLY A 426 -36.33 4.64 -6.23
CA GLY A 426 -37.33 4.67 -7.29
C GLY A 426 -38.69 4.30 -6.71
N LEU A 427 -39.64 5.22 -6.78
CA LEU A 427 -41.05 4.97 -6.48
C LEU A 427 -41.60 3.89 -7.42
N THR A 428 -41.56 2.62 -7.03
CA THR A 428 -42.50 1.63 -7.58
C THR A 428 -43.87 1.95 -6.98
N SER A 429 -44.67 2.67 -7.76
CA SER A 429 -46.07 2.95 -7.51
C SER A 429 -46.86 1.64 -7.39
N ASN A 430 -47.08 1.19 -6.15
CA ASN A 430 -48.16 0.27 -5.84
C ASN A 430 -49.38 1.11 -5.45
N TYR A 431 -50.27 1.34 -6.42
CA TYR A 431 -51.62 1.80 -6.15
C TYR A 431 -52.36 0.69 -5.37
N GLY A 432 -52.53 0.86 -4.06
CA GLY A 432 -53.36 -0.03 -3.27
C GLY A 432 -53.25 0.14 -1.76
N SER A 433 -54.28 0.76 -1.18
CA SER A 433 -54.73 0.65 0.22
C SER A 433 -53.99 1.44 1.32
N ASN A 434 -54.63 2.56 1.69
CA ASN A 434 -54.85 3.16 3.02
C ASN A 434 -54.02 2.73 4.24
N HIS A 435 -53.55 3.78 4.94
CA HIS A 435 -53.14 3.88 6.35
C HIS A 435 -51.80 3.25 6.78
N ALA A 436 -50.74 4.05 6.74
CA ALA A 436 -49.78 4.19 7.85
C ALA A 436 -48.87 5.42 7.62
N ASN A 437 -48.63 6.22 8.66
CA ASN A 437 -47.53 7.20 8.69
C ASN A 437 -46.19 6.46 8.72
N PRO A 438 -45.22 6.73 7.82
CA PRO A 438 -43.86 6.29 8.03
C PRO A 438 -43.11 7.34 8.86
N THR A 439 -43.11 7.16 10.18
CA THR A 439 -42.07 7.74 11.04
C THR A 439 -40.82 6.87 10.94
N GLY A 440 -39.73 7.44 10.43
CA GLY A 440 -38.40 6.82 10.41
C GLY A 440 -37.79 6.81 9.02
N SER A 441 -37.08 7.89 8.67
CA SER A 441 -36.10 7.84 7.59
C SER A 441 -34.93 6.97 8.05
N VAL A 442 -34.96 5.70 7.68
CA VAL A 442 -33.76 4.86 7.69
C VAL A 442 -32.86 5.45 6.62
N VAL A 443 -31.88 6.26 7.03
CA VAL A 443 -30.82 6.74 6.14
C VAL A 443 -30.00 5.50 5.79
N GLU A 444 -30.22 4.93 4.61
CA GLU A 444 -29.38 3.86 4.08
C GLU A 444 -27.94 4.35 3.91
N ALA A 445 -26.98 3.42 3.92
CA ALA A 445 -25.57 3.73 3.72
C ALA A 445 -25.36 4.51 2.41
N GLU A 446 -24.85 5.73 2.51
CA GLU A 446 -24.40 6.55 1.38
C GLU A 446 -23.45 5.73 0.51
N GLU A 447 -23.72 5.69 -0.79
CA GLU A 447 -22.83 5.00 -1.72
C GLU A 447 -21.70 5.96 -2.09
N GLU A 448 -20.50 5.63 -1.60
CA GLU A 448 -19.29 6.39 -1.85
C GLU A 448 -18.56 5.86 -3.09
N THR A 449 -18.27 6.75 -4.03
CA THR A 449 -17.48 6.46 -5.23
C THR A 449 -16.24 7.34 -5.27
N TRP A 450 -15.18 6.81 -5.88
CA TRP A 450 -13.93 7.53 -6.10
C TRP A 450 -13.70 7.62 -7.60
N ASN A 451 -13.49 8.84 -8.11
CA ASN A 451 -13.48 9.10 -9.56
C ASN A 451 -14.72 8.53 -10.29
N ASN A 452 -15.89 8.56 -9.63
CA ASN A 452 -17.15 7.98 -10.09
C ASN A 452 -17.15 6.45 -10.25
N GLU A 453 -16.21 5.74 -9.63
CA GLU A 453 -16.16 4.28 -9.62
C GLU A 453 -16.22 3.71 -8.19
N SER A 454 -16.82 2.52 -8.08
CA SER A 454 -16.91 1.75 -6.84
C SER A 454 -15.58 1.06 -6.55
N VAL A 455 -14.97 1.37 -5.39
CA VAL A 455 -13.70 0.74 -4.97
C VAL A 455 -13.83 -0.78 -4.78
N PRO A 456 -14.87 -1.31 -4.10
CA PRO A 456 -15.06 -2.75 -3.96
C PRO A 456 -15.21 -3.48 -5.30
N GLU A 457 -15.96 -2.93 -6.25
CA GLU A 457 -16.12 -3.53 -7.57
C GLU A 457 -14.81 -3.54 -8.36
N ARG A 458 -14.05 -2.43 -8.29
CA ARG A 458 -12.75 -2.33 -8.95
C ARG A 458 -11.75 -3.36 -8.39
N LEU A 459 -11.75 -3.53 -7.07
CA LEU A 459 -10.94 -4.55 -6.39
C LEU A 459 -11.37 -5.97 -6.78
N GLU A 460 -12.67 -6.27 -6.80
CA GLU A 460 -13.17 -7.60 -7.16
C GLU A 460 -12.79 -7.97 -8.60
N LYS A 461 -12.94 -7.05 -9.55
CA LYS A 461 -12.51 -7.23 -10.95
C LYS A 461 -11.01 -7.55 -11.04
N TYR A 462 -10.18 -6.81 -10.30
CA TYR A 462 -8.74 -7.02 -10.28
C TYR A 462 -8.34 -8.36 -9.62
N LEU A 463 -8.95 -8.71 -8.49
CA LEU A 463 -8.71 -10.00 -7.81
C LEU A 463 -9.05 -11.19 -8.71
N ARG A 464 -10.18 -11.14 -9.42
CA ARG A 464 -10.56 -12.19 -10.39
C ARG A 464 -9.55 -12.31 -11.52
N ARG A 465 -8.98 -11.19 -11.99
CA ARG A 465 -7.92 -11.20 -13.01
C ARG A 465 -6.65 -11.85 -12.47
N VAL A 466 -6.19 -11.44 -11.29
CA VAL A 466 -5.01 -12.03 -10.62
C VAL A 466 -5.15 -13.54 -10.43
N GLN A 467 -6.30 -14.01 -9.95
CA GLN A 467 -6.55 -15.44 -9.75
C GLN A 467 -6.50 -16.24 -11.06
N ARG A 468 -7.01 -15.68 -12.16
CA ARG A 468 -6.97 -16.35 -13.47
C ARG A 468 -5.56 -16.43 -14.04
N CYS A 469 -4.76 -15.38 -13.91
CA CYS A 469 -3.36 -15.38 -14.36
C CYS A 469 -2.54 -16.49 -13.67
N LYS A 470 -2.84 -16.78 -12.40
CA LYS A 470 -2.19 -17.88 -11.66
C LYS A 470 -2.58 -19.28 -12.12
N ILE A 471 -3.74 -19.46 -12.75
CA ILE A 471 -4.20 -20.78 -13.25
C ILE A 471 -3.61 -21.06 -14.64
N SER A 472 -3.18 -20.01 -15.35
CA SER A 472 -2.59 -20.11 -16.69
C SER A 472 -1.07 -20.32 -16.73
N GLU A 473 -0.39 -20.18 -15.59
CA GLU A 473 1.02 -20.55 -15.38
C GLU A 473 1.12 -21.96 -14.79
#